data_AF-A0A1T5BAZ9-F1
#
_entry.id   AF-A0A1T5BAZ9-F1
#
_cell.length_a   1.000
_cell.length_b   1.000
_cell.length_c   1.000
_cell.angle_alpha   90.00
_cell.angle_beta   90.00
_cell.angle_gamma   90.00
#
_symmetry.space_group_name_H-M   'P 1'
#
loop_
_entity.id
_entity.type
_entity.pdbx_description
1 polymer ?
#
loop_
_entity_poly.entity_id
_entity_poly.type
_entity_poly.pdbx_seq_one_letter_code
_entity_poly.pdbx_strand_id
1 'polypeptide(L)'
;MCVFDTSFDYKTDESRKAKRGNAGGLPPDSPSVAQELGDPDSNSLRLRADHELLWTKKLNSGALFAPSASAARWNEYLIYTDDSGARHCYGSDAITSSYTGRSNPHSLADAMAGLNEEQRARYLNPPYTIGSAMIWPVRAKDKPTMNQARGFGAEGHQIADRMDLTLECIRRHYAGESDSPLANVIKAYKDFFEIFDGFVEFVDFFHLQDLVTPDYKDIRFFVPFEGFEPSGIPADYITYREATLQFIAGRGRRMAEWVTKNHPEMEVRCPWWRPS
;
A
#
# COMPACT_ATOMS: atom_id res chain seq x y z
N MET A 1 -14.87 11.35 19.33
CA MET A 1 -15.17 10.33 18.32
C MET A 1 -13.93 10.16 17.47
N CYS A 2 -13.43 8.94 17.28
CA CYS A 2 -12.31 8.69 16.38
C CYS A 2 -12.84 8.74 14.93
N VAL A 3 -12.06 9.33 14.02
CA VAL A 3 -12.45 9.52 12.62
C VAL A 3 -11.62 8.59 11.75
N PHE A 4 -12.24 7.88 10.81
CA PHE A 4 -11.58 7.17 9.73
C PHE A 4 -11.86 7.92 8.43
N ASP A 5 -10.84 8.55 7.84
CA ASP A 5 -10.99 9.42 6.67
C ASP A 5 -10.18 8.89 5.49
N THR A 6 -10.90 8.32 4.52
CA THR A 6 -10.28 7.72 3.33
C THR A 6 -9.69 8.74 2.35
N SER A 7 -9.97 10.03 2.56
CA SER A 7 -9.45 11.14 1.75
C SER A 7 -8.30 11.89 2.41
N PHE A 8 -7.95 11.53 3.64
CA PHE A 8 -6.84 12.16 4.36
C PHE A 8 -5.52 11.92 3.64
N ASP A 9 -4.79 12.99 3.32
CA ASP A 9 -3.45 12.92 2.74
C ASP A 9 -2.42 12.79 3.86
N TYR A 10 -1.87 11.59 4.04
CA TYR A 10 -0.89 11.32 5.09
C TYR A 10 0.43 12.07 4.91
N LYS A 11 0.70 12.63 3.72
CA LYS A 11 1.84 13.55 3.54
C LYS A 11 1.70 14.83 4.37
N THR A 12 0.49 15.16 4.82
CA THR A 12 0.18 16.33 5.65
C THR A 12 0.14 16.02 7.15
N ASP A 13 0.33 14.76 7.55
CA ASP A 13 0.27 14.37 8.96
C ASP A 13 1.49 14.91 9.73
N GLU A 14 1.25 15.48 10.90
CA GLU A 14 2.32 16.01 11.75
C GLU A 14 3.22 14.86 12.24
N SER A 15 4.49 14.89 11.83
CA SER A 15 5.43 13.78 12.06
C SER A 15 5.63 13.44 13.54
N ARG A 16 5.90 12.16 13.83
CA ARG A 16 6.38 11.67 15.15
C ARG A 16 7.61 12.43 15.67
N LYS A 17 8.40 13.07 14.79
CA LYS A 17 9.56 13.91 15.12
C LYS A 17 9.15 15.28 15.67
N ALA A 18 8.11 15.91 15.12
CA ALA A 18 7.64 17.22 15.58
C ALA A 18 7.16 17.19 17.05
N LYS A 19 6.50 16.10 17.46
CA LYS A 19 6.08 15.89 18.86
C LYS A 19 7.25 15.66 19.85
N ARG A 20 8.44 15.29 19.38
CA ARG A 20 9.65 15.15 20.23
C ARG A 20 10.54 16.40 20.23
N GLY A 21 10.35 17.32 19.30
CA GLY A 21 11.24 18.47 19.07
C GLY A 21 10.89 19.74 19.86
N ASN A 22 9.73 19.84 20.51
CA ASN A 22 9.29 21.09 21.12
C ASN A 22 9.70 21.21 22.61
N ALA A 23 11.00 21.10 22.88
CA ALA A 23 11.61 21.45 24.17
C ALA A 23 12.67 22.57 24.06
N GLY A 24 12.76 23.26 22.91
CA GLY A 24 13.63 24.41 22.72
C GLY A 24 12.98 25.41 21.78
N GLY A 25 12.58 26.56 22.31
CA GLY A 25 11.89 27.62 21.56
C GLY A 25 12.75 28.21 20.45
N LEU A 26 12.16 28.34 19.26
CA LEU A 26 12.63 29.20 18.19
C LEU A 26 11.63 30.36 18.03
N PRO A 27 12.09 31.58 17.70
CA PRO A 27 11.27 32.79 17.70
C PRO A 27 10.29 32.83 16.50
N PRO A 28 9.18 33.57 16.63
CA PRO A 28 7.99 33.41 15.80
C PRO A 28 8.07 33.95 14.35
N ASP A 29 9.17 34.57 13.91
CA ASP A 29 9.20 35.31 12.63
C ASP A 29 10.31 34.84 11.66
N SER A 30 10.34 33.54 11.35
CA SER A 30 11.12 33.03 10.21
C SER A 30 10.17 32.58 9.08
N PRO A 31 10.40 32.99 7.82
CA PRO A 31 9.54 32.58 6.70
C PRO A 31 9.53 31.06 6.61
N SER A 32 8.33 30.47 6.57
CA SER A 32 8.09 29.04 6.67
C SER A 32 8.84 28.28 5.58
N VAL A 33 10.01 27.75 5.91
CA VAL A 33 10.55 26.58 5.21
C VAL A 33 9.53 25.49 5.49
N ALA A 34 8.76 25.08 4.49
CA ALA A 34 7.93 23.88 4.56
C ALA A 34 8.87 22.75 5.00
N GLN A 35 8.82 22.42 6.29
CA GLN A 35 9.63 21.37 6.86
C GLN A 35 9.18 20.10 6.14
N GLU A 36 10.05 19.51 5.32
CA GLU A 36 9.73 18.28 4.58
C GLU A 36 9.22 17.25 5.60
N LEU A 37 7.91 17.05 5.61
CA LEU A 37 7.25 16.01 6.38
C LEU A 37 7.79 14.71 5.78
N GLY A 38 8.73 14.07 6.49
CA GLY A 38 9.41 12.89 5.98
C GLY A 38 8.42 11.78 5.62
N ASP A 39 8.90 10.74 4.93
CA ASP A 39 8.11 9.60 4.44
C ASP A 39 6.90 9.23 5.34
N PRO A 40 5.65 9.32 4.83
CA PRO A 40 4.43 9.07 5.61
C PRO A 40 4.38 7.64 6.15
N ASP A 41 4.90 6.64 5.44
CA ASP A 41 4.94 5.25 5.90
C ASP A 41 5.77 5.08 7.18
N SER A 42 6.79 5.93 7.34
CA SER A 42 7.63 5.98 8.52
C SER A 42 7.07 6.89 9.62
N ASN A 43 6.51 8.05 9.25
CA ASN A 43 6.31 9.17 10.18
C ASN A 43 4.86 9.46 10.55
N SER A 44 3.88 9.07 9.72
CA SER A 44 2.47 9.34 9.98
C SER A 44 1.95 8.44 11.10
N LEU A 45 1.51 9.07 12.20
CA LEU A 45 0.84 8.37 13.29
C LEU A 45 -0.58 8.00 12.90
N ARG A 46 -1.22 8.82 12.06
CA ARG A 46 -2.57 8.55 11.56
C ARG A 46 -2.60 7.33 10.64
N LEU A 47 -1.68 7.25 9.66
CA LEU A 47 -1.57 6.09 8.78
C LEU A 47 -1.35 4.79 9.59
N ARG A 48 -0.51 4.85 10.62
CA ARG A 48 -0.27 3.71 11.51
C ARG A 48 -1.52 3.29 12.27
N ALA A 49 -2.26 4.25 12.83
CA ALA A 49 -3.52 3.96 13.52
C ALA A 49 -4.59 3.40 12.57
N ASP A 50 -4.68 3.94 11.35
CA ASP A 50 -5.61 3.46 10.33
C ASP A 50 -5.24 2.04 9.85
N HIS A 51 -3.95 1.71 9.75
CA HIS A 51 -3.49 0.34 9.49
C HIS A 51 -3.76 -0.62 10.65
N GLU A 52 -3.55 -0.22 11.90
CA GLU A 52 -3.90 -1.03 13.08
C GLU A 52 -5.40 -1.34 13.12
N LEU A 53 -6.25 -0.34 12.83
CA LEU A 53 -7.70 -0.50 12.70
C LEU A 53 -8.06 -1.46 11.55
N LEU A 54 -7.63 -1.15 10.33
CA LEU A 54 -8.06 -1.88 9.14
C LEU A 54 -7.57 -3.32 9.14
N TRP A 55 -6.37 -3.58 9.65
CA TRP A 55 -5.78 -4.92 9.60
C TRP A 55 -6.07 -5.71 10.86
N THR A 56 -6.97 -5.26 11.73
CA THR A 56 -7.51 -6.09 12.81
C THR A 56 -8.75 -6.83 12.33
N LYS A 57 -8.58 -8.07 11.83
CA LYS A 57 -9.67 -8.88 11.26
C LYS A 57 -9.60 -10.34 11.68
N LYS A 58 -10.77 -10.98 11.76
CA LYS A 58 -10.86 -12.44 11.92
C LYS A 58 -10.61 -13.10 10.56
N LEU A 59 -9.73 -14.10 10.57
CA LEU A 59 -9.40 -14.92 9.40
C LEU A 59 -10.38 -16.10 9.26
N ASN A 60 -10.41 -16.72 8.09
CA ASN A 60 -11.21 -17.93 7.80
C ASN A 60 -10.81 -19.10 8.70
N SER A 61 -9.53 -19.18 9.08
CA SER A 61 -9.02 -20.12 10.09
C SER A 61 -9.66 -19.93 11.47
N GLY A 62 -10.32 -18.79 11.70
CA GLY A 62 -10.90 -18.39 12.98
C GLY A 62 -9.97 -17.57 13.86
N ALA A 63 -8.67 -17.53 13.54
CA ALA A 63 -7.68 -16.72 14.26
C ALA A 63 -7.98 -15.22 14.08
N LEU A 64 -7.70 -14.44 15.12
CA LEU A 64 -7.77 -12.99 15.05
C LEU A 64 -6.39 -12.46 14.67
N PHE A 65 -6.26 -11.90 13.47
CA PHE A 65 -5.09 -11.14 13.08
C PHE A 65 -5.27 -9.72 13.62
N ALA A 66 -4.54 -9.37 14.68
CA ALA A 66 -4.63 -8.09 15.38
C ALA A 66 -3.23 -7.49 15.59
N PRO A 67 -2.59 -6.98 14.53
CA PRO A 67 -1.29 -6.36 14.64
C PRO A 67 -1.42 -5.01 15.36
N SER A 68 -0.51 -4.72 16.29
CA SER A 68 -0.54 -3.48 17.08
C SER A 68 0.66 -2.59 16.81
N ALA A 69 0.49 -1.28 16.96
CA ALA A 69 1.56 -0.31 16.77
C ALA A 69 2.64 -0.44 17.85
N SER A 70 3.92 -0.55 17.44
CA SER A 70 5.01 -0.59 18.43
C SER A 70 5.31 0.79 19.02
N ALA A 71 5.34 0.85 20.34
CA ALA A 71 5.86 2.00 21.08
C ALA A 71 7.41 2.08 21.02
N ALA A 72 8.08 0.99 20.65
CA ALA A 72 9.53 0.84 20.71
C ALA A 72 10.21 0.93 19.33
N ARG A 73 11.21 1.81 19.25
CA ARG A 73 12.27 1.86 18.21
C ARG A 73 11.85 2.13 16.75
N TRP A 74 12.88 2.36 15.95
CA TRP A 74 12.86 2.47 14.49
C TRP A 74 12.76 1.05 13.92
N ASN A 75 11.92 0.84 12.90
CA ASN A 75 11.68 -0.42 12.16
C ASN A 75 10.56 -1.35 12.67
N GLU A 76 9.87 -1.05 13.76
CA GLU A 76 8.68 -1.79 14.19
C GLU A 76 7.43 -0.94 13.94
N TYR A 77 6.86 -1.04 12.74
CA TYR A 77 5.67 -0.26 12.37
C TYR A 77 4.40 -0.88 12.96
N LEU A 78 4.09 -2.14 12.61
CA LEU A 78 3.09 -2.96 13.31
C LEU A 78 3.68 -4.33 13.68
N ILE A 79 3.21 -4.90 14.79
CA ILE A 79 3.63 -6.21 15.30
C ILE A 79 2.42 -7.10 15.55
N TYR A 80 2.42 -8.29 14.97
CA TYR A 80 1.48 -9.37 15.28
C TYR A 80 2.20 -10.45 16.09
N THR A 81 1.54 -11.00 17.11
CA THR A 81 2.01 -12.19 17.81
C THR A 81 1.00 -13.30 17.58
N ASP A 82 1.45 -14.41 16.99
CA ASP A 82 0.57 -15.54 16.71
C ASP A 82 0.34 -16.42 17.96
N ASP A 83 -0.51 -17.44 17.82
CA ASP A 83 -0.88 -18.34 18.91
C ASP A 83 0.31 -19.16 19.47
N SER A 84 1.40 -19.28 18.70
CA SER A 84 2.63 -19.92 19.17
C SER A 84 3.51 -18.98 20.01
N GLY A 85 3.17 -17.69 20.05
CA GLY A 85 3.97 -16.64 20.67
C GLY A 85 5.06 -16.06 19.76
N ALA A 86 5.09 -16.44 18.47
CA ALA A 86 6.06 -15.89 17.53
C ALA A 86 5.66 -14.47 17.11
N ARG A 87 6.65 -13.58 17.01
CA ARG A 87 6.47 -12.17 16.67
C ARG A 87 6.75 -11.93 15.20
N HIS A 88 5.79 -11.31 14.52
CA HIS A 88 5.83 -10.94 13.12
C HIS A 88 5.77 -9.42 12.99
N CYS A 89 6.72 -8.84 12.26
CA CYS A 89 6.79 -7.40 12.03
C CYS A 89 6.28 -7.04 10.64
N TYR A 90 5.57 -5.93 10.53
CA TYR A 90 5.04 -5.40 9.27
C TYR A 90 5.45 -3.95 9.08
N GLY A 91 5.77 -3.59 7.83
CA GLY A 91 6.00 -2.22 7.38
C GLY A 91 4.87 -1.73 6.49
N SER A 92 4.56 -0.45 6.55
CA SER A 92 3.68 0.23 5.59
C SER A 92 4.45 0.54 4.31
N ASP A 93 3.76 0.50 3.18
CA ASP A 93 4.32 0.95 1.91
C ASP A 93 3.22 1.25 0.89
N ALA A 94 3.58 2.09 -0.08
CA ALA A 94 2.73 2.38 -1.22
C ALA A 94 2.54 1.14 -2.10
N ILE A 95 1.31 0.94 -2.60
CA ILE A 95 1.01 -0.14 -3.55
C ILE A 95 1.00 0.34 -5.00
N THR A 96 1.28 1.62 -5.24
CA THR A 96 1.29 2.21 -6.59
C THR A 96 2.38 3.26 -6.67
N SER A 97 3.06 3.36 -7.82
CA SER A 97 4.05 4.40 -8.09
C SER A 97 3.53 5.44 -9.10
N SER A 98 3.87 6.71 -8.88
CA SER A 98 3.69 7.78 -9.88
C SER A 98 4.84 7.86 -10.89
N TYR A 99 5.91 7.09 -10.65
CA TYR A 99 7.15 7.09 -11.41
C TYR A 99 7.78 8.47 -11.58
N THR A 100 7.75 9.34 -10.59
CA THR A 100 8.38 10.68 -10.71
C THR A 100 9.89 10.68 -10.41
N GLY A 101 10.51 9.50 -10.30
CA GLY A 101 11.93 9.30 -9.98
C GLY A 101 12.91 9.40 -11.16
N ARG A 102 14.21 9.35 -10.86
CA ARG A 102 15.33 9.72 -11.77
C ARG A 102 15.78 8.65 -12.78
N SER A 103 15.02 7.59 -13.01
CA SER A 103 15.46 6.47 -13.88
C SER A 103 14.33 5.91 -14.75
N ASN A 104 13.45 6.80 -15.23
CA ASN A 104 12.39 6.40 -16.14
C ASN A 104 12.92 6.15 -17.57
N PRO A 105 12.35 5.18 -18.30
CA PRO A 105 12.53 5.07 -19.74
C PRO A 105 12.12 6.37 -20.44
N HIS A 106 12.76 6.68 -21.57
CA HIS A 106 12.42 7.87 -22.37
C HIS A 106 10.93 7.93 -22.74
N SER A 107 10.32 6.79 -23.07
CA SER A 107 8.88 6.72 -23.40
C SER A 107 7.98 7.22 -22.28
N LEU A 108 8.33 6.92 -21.02
CA LEU A 108 7.59 7.41 -19.86
C LEU A 108 7.85 8.89 -19.61
N ALA A 109 9.09 9.36 -19.81
CA ALA A 109 9.41 10.78 -19.72
C ALA A 109 8.66 11.63 -20.76
N ASP A 110 8.57 11.15 -22.00
CA ASP A 110 7.83 11.79 -23.09
C ASP A 110 6.32 11.82 -22.79
N ALA A 111 5.76 10.70 -22.31
CA ALA A 111 4.36 10.64 -21.89
C ALA A 111 4.04 11.64 -20.76
N MET A 112 4.95 11.77 -19.78
CA MET A 112 4.82 12.74 -18.68
C MET A 112 4.98 14.19 -19.16
N ALA A 113 5.82 14.45 -20.16
CA ALA A 113 6.02 15.78 -20.74
C ALA A 113 4.79 16.26 -21.53
N GLY A 114 4.01 15.34 -22.10
CA GLY A 114 2.77 15.63 -22.83
C GLY A 114 1.56 15.95 -21.96
N LEU A 115 1.67 15.87 -20.62
CA LEU A 115 0.55 16.10 -19.71
C LEU A 115 0.20 17.60 -19.59
N ASN A 116 -1.10 17.89 -19.59
CA ASN A 116 -1.59 19.23 -19.25
C ASN A 116 -1.49 19.52 -17.73
N GLU A 117 -1.72 20.77 -17.30
CA GLU A 117 -1.58 21.16 -15.89
C GLU A 117 -2.46 20.35 -14.93
N GLU A 118 -3.71 20.08 -15.31
CA GLU A 118 -4.64 19.28 -14.51
C GLU A 118 -4.14 17.84 -14.33
N GLN A 119 -3.71 17.21 -15.42
CA GLN A 119 -3.13 15.86 -15.41
C GLN A 119 -1.85 15.81 -14.59
N ARG A 120 -0.98 16.84 -14.67
CA ARG A 120 0.25 16.88 -13.87
C ARG A 120 -0.05 16.94 -12.38
N ALA A 121 -0.97 17.80 -11.96
CA ALA A 121 -1.38 17.90 -10.57
C ALA A 121 -1.98 16.58 -10.07
N ARG A 122 -2.82 15.93 -10.88
CA ARG A 122 -3.51 14.70 -10.53
C ARG A 122 -2.62 13.46 -10.54
N TYR A 123 -1.72 13.32 -11.51
CA TYR A 123 -0.97 12.09 -11.73
C TYR A 123 0.39 12.06 -11.04
N LEU A 124 1.09 13.21 -10.99
CA LEU A 124 2.49 13.23 -10.53
C LEU A 124 2.61 13.36 -9.02
N ASN A 125 1.65 14.01 -8.37
CA ASN A 125 1.62 14.21 -6.92
C ASN A 125 0.23 13.95 -6.33
N PRO A 126 -0.35 12.76 -6.52
CA PRO A 126 -1.64 12.44 -5.92
C PRO A 126 -1.55 12.47 -4.39
N PRO A 127 -2.65 12.73 -3.67
CA PRO A 127 -2.72 12.53 -2.22
C PRO A 127 -2.30 11.11 -1.83
N TYR A 128 -1.55 10.98 -0.72
CA TYR A 128 -1.20 9.65 -0.17
C TYR A 128 -2.29 9.24 0.81
N THR A 129 -3.23 8.41 0.36
CA THR A 129 -4.42 8.01 1.12
C THR A 129 -4.34 6.57 1.55
N ILE A 130 -5.27 6.12 2.39
CA ILE A 130 -5.27 4.74 2.89
C ILE A 130 -5.49 3.72 1.76
N GLY A 131 -6.20 4.13 0.71
CA GLY A 131 -6.41 3.33 -0.49
C GLY A 131 -5.11 3.04 -1.25
N SER A 132 -4.07 3.87 -1.11
CA SER A 132 -2.77 3.71 -1.78
C SER A 132 -1.70 3.01 -0.95
N ALA A 133 -2.01 2.58 0.28
CA ALA A 133 -1.05 1.92 1.18
C ALA A 133 -1.54 0.55 1.67
N MET A 134 -0.61 -0.34 1.98
CA MET A 134 -0.89 -1.56 2.74
C MET A 134 0.32 -1.96 3.57
N ILE A 135 0.15 -3.02 4.37
CA ILE A 135 1.25 -3.59 5.15
C ILE A 135 1.88 -4.80 4.45
N TRP A 136 3.19 -4.92 4.62
CA TRP A 136 4.00 -6.06 4.13
C TRP A 136 4.85 -6.62 5.26
N PRO A 137 5.10 -7.94 5.29
CA PRO A 137 5.97 -8.52 6.30
C PRO A 137 7.41 -8.02 6.10
N VAL A 138 8.10 -7.74 7.21
CA VAL A 138 9.49 -7.25 7.20
C VAL A 138 10.31 -8.00 8.23
N ARG A 139 11.47 -8.52 7.80
CA ARG A 139 12.44 -9.11 8.71
C ARG A 139 13.87 -9.04 8.16
N ALA A 140 14.83 -8.91 9.07
CA ALA A 140 16.23 -8.68 8.69
C ALA A 140 16.86 -9.86 7.93
N LYS A 141 16.47 -11.09 8.27
CA LYS A 141 17.00 -12.33 7.65
C LYS A 141 16.50 -12.60 6.23
N ASP A 142 15.43 -11.95 5.80
CA ASP A 142 14.81 -12.20 4.50
C ASP A 142 14.83 -10.92 3.68
N LYS A 143 15.86 -10.83 2.84
CA LYS A 143 16.13 -9.72 1.93
C LYS A 143 16.25 -10.26 0.50
N PRO A 144 15.74 -9.53 -0.52
CA PRO A 144 14.98 -8.28 -0.40
C PRO A 144 13.62 -8.47 0.30
N THR A 145 13.05 -7.40 0.88
CA THR A 145 11.65 -7.45 1.35
C THR A 145 10.67 -7.43 0.16
N MET A 146 9.40 -7.77 0.38
CA MET A 146 8.36 -7.65 -0.66
C MET A 146 8.29 -6.25 -1.29
N ASN A 147 8.43 -5.19 -0.47
CA ASN A 147 8.54 -3.81 -0.96
C ASN A 147 9.78 -3.65 -1.87
N GLN A 148 10.95 -4.05 -1.40
CA GLN A 148 12.18 -3.89 -2.18
C GLN A 148 12.12 -4.66 -3.51
N ALA A 149 11.58 -5.88 -3.51
CA ALA A 149 11.50 -6.73 -4.69
C ALA A 149 10.52 -6.22 -5.75
N ARG A 150 9.47 -5.46 -5.39
CA ARG A 150 8.53 -4.91 -6.38
C ARG A 150 9.05 -3.68 -7.13
N GLY A 151 9.98 -2.92 -6.52
CA GLY A 151 10.41 -1.61 -7.02
C GLY A 151 11.89 -1.52 -7.39
N PHE A 152 12.72 -2.45 -6.89
CA PHE A 152 14.17 -2.43 -7.11
C PHE A 152 14.69 -3.77 -7.65
N GLY A 153 15.84 -3.72 -8.33
CA GLY A 153 16.49 -4.92 -8.88
C GLY A 153 15.89 -5.40 -10.19
N ALA A 154 16.20 -6.63 -10.57
CA ALA A 154 15.70 -7.26 -11.79
C ALA A 154 14.18 -7.51 -11.68
N GLU A 155 13.75 -8.03 -10.53
CA GLU A 155 12.34 -8.26 -10.20
C GLU A 155 11.56 -6.94 -10.23
N GLY A 156 12.14 -5.89 -9.65
CA GLY A 156 11.53 -4.55 -9.66
C GLY A 156 11.40 -3.95 -11.05
N HIS A 157 12.23 -4.33 -12.02
CA HIS A 157 12.05 -3.90 -13.41
C HIS A 157 10.84 -4.57 -14.09
N GLN A 158 10.53 -5.82 -13.70
CA GLN A 158 9.42 -6.59 -14.22
C GLN A 158 8.09 -6.23 -13.55
N ILE A 159 8.12 -5.84 -12.27
CA ILE A 159 6.92 -5.47 -11.50
C ILE A 159 6.66 -3.96 -11.51
N ALA A 160 7.71 -3.16 -11.43
CA ALA A 160 7.69 -1.70 -11.43
C ALA A 160 6.67 -1.10 -10.44
N ASP A 161 6.63 -1.60 -9.21
CA ASP A 161 5.68 -1.18 -8.17
C ASP A 161 4.19 -1.30 -8.55
N ARG A 162 3.84 -2.06 -9.60
CA ARG A 162 2.45 -2.23 -9.99
C ARG A 162 1.76 -3.28 -9.15
N MET A 163 0.67 -2.89 -8.49
CA MET A 163 -0.11 -3.80 -7.65
C MET A 163 -0.76 -4.94 -8.44
N ASP A 164 -1.20 -4.72 -9.68
CA ASP A 164 -1.80 -5.77 -10.52
C ASP A 164 -0.78 -6.88 -10.86
N LEU A 165 0.45 -6.51 -11.24
CA LEU A 165 1.54 -7.47 -11.48
C LEU A 165 2.02 -8.15 -10.19
N THR A 166 2.07 -7.41 -9.07
CA THR A 166 2.36 -7.98 -7.75
C THR A 166 1.30 -9.00 -7.35
N LEU A 167 0.02 -8.69 -7.59
CA LEU A 167 -1.11 -9.55 -7.24
C LEU A 167 -1.15 -10.80 -8.14
N GLU A 168 -0.76 -10.71 -9.40
CA GLU A 168 -0.58 -11.88 -10.28
C GLU A 168 0.48 -12.83 -9.73
N CYS A 169 1.64 -12.33 -9.25
CA CYS A 169 2.64 -13.18 -8.59
C CYS A 169 2.06 -13.91 -7.36
N ILE A 170 1.24 -13.22 -6.57
CA ILE A 170 0.60 -13.79 -5.37
C ILE A 170 -0.47 -14.80 -5.76
N ARG A 171 -1.28 -14.54 -6.81
CA ARG A 171 -2.26 -15.48 -7.34
C ARG A 171 -1.60 -16.79 -7.78
N ARG A 172 -0.51 -16.68 -8.56
CA ARG A 172 0.31 -17.83 -8.99
C ARG A 172 0.85 -18.64 -7.81
N HIS A 173 1.32 -17.95 -6.77
CA HIS A 173 1.78 -18.62 -5.54
C HIS A 173 0.69 -19.50 -4.91
N TYR A 174 -0.52 -18.98 -4.72
CA TYR A 174 -1.63 -19.76 -4.15
C TYR A 174 -2.13 -20.86 -5.10
N ALA A 175 -1.94 -20.71 -6.40
CA ALA A 175 -2.21 -21.76 -7.39
C ALA A 175 -1.13 -22.86 -7.43
N GLY A 176 -0.03 -22.71 -6.66
CA GLY A 176 1.11 -23.63 -6.70
C GLY A 176 2.01 -23.47 -7.92
N GLU A 177 1.84 -22.37 -8.67
CA GLU A 177 2.67 -22.03 -9.83
C GLU A 177 3.97 -21.37 -9.35
N SER A 178 5.12 -21.88 -9.79
CA SER A 178 6.43 -21.39 -9.34
C SER A 178 7.01 -20.26 -10.20
N ASP A 179 6.40 -19.97 -11.34
CA ASP A 179 6.92 -19.01 -12.32
C ASP A 179 6.36 -17.60 -12.08
N SER A 180 7.11 -16.76 -11.37
CA SER A 180 6.87 -15.32 -11.25
C SER A 180 8.10 -14.58 -10.75
N PRO A 181 8.28 -13.28 -11.07
CA PRO A 181 9.41 -12.48 -10.58
C PRO A 181 9.52 -12.45 -9.05
N LEU A 182 8.38 -12.51 -8.34
CA LEU A 182 8.35 -12.44 -6.88
C LEU A 182 8.38 -13.82 -6.19
N ALA A 183 8.51 -14.93 -6.94
CA ALA A 183 8.42 -16.28 -6.38
C ALA A 183 9.40 -16.52 -5.21
N ASN A 184 10.66 -16.07 -5.35
CA ASN A 184 11.68 -16.25 -4.32
C ASN A 184 11.38 -15.46 -3.05
N VAL A 185 10.95 -14.20 -3.17
CA VAL A 185 10.63 -13.37 -2.01
C VAL A 185 9.32 -13.83 -1.34
N ILE A 186 8.32 -14.25 -2.11
CA ILE A 186 7.10 -14.85 -1.58
C ILE A 186 7.43 -16.13 -0.81
N LYS A 187 8.28 -17.00 -1.38
CA LYS A 187 8.73 -18.22 -0.70
C LYS A 187 9.52 -17.93 0.58
N ALA A 188 10.36 -16.89 0.57
CA ALA A 188 11.00 -16.44 1.79
C ALA A 188 9.90 -16.13 2.82
N TYR A 189 8.97 -15.22 2.51
CA TYR A 189 7.86 -14.81 3.38
C TYR A 189 6.65 -15.78 3.41
N LYS A 190 6.86 -17.08 3.17
CA LYS A 190 5.78 -18.09 3.08
C LYS A 190 4.88 -18.12 4.32
N ASP A 191 5.47 -17.99 5.50
CA ASP A 191 4.78 -17.88 6.79
C ASP A 191 3.71 -16.79 6.82
N PHE A 192 3.93 -15.64 6.16
CA PHE A 192 2.93 -14.58 6.05
C PHE A 192 1.79 -14.96 5.10
N PHE A 193 2.09 -15.56 3.95
CA PHE A 193 1.06 -15.95 2.98
C PHE A 193 0.22 -17.12 3.48
N GLU A 194 0.79 -18.02 4.28
CA GLU A 194 0.07 -19.14 4.91
C GLU A 194 -0.89 -18.72 6.03
N ILE A 195 -0.88 -17.46 6.46
CA ILE A 195 -1.89 -16.92 7.39
C ILE A 195 -3.28 -16.92 6.74
N PHE A 196 -3.35 -16.74 5.42
CA PHE A 196 -4.59 -16.65 4.66
C PHE A 196 -4.96 -18.02 4.06
N ASP A 197 -6.25 -18.34 4.11
CA ASP A 197 -6.89 -19.47 3.44
C ASP A 197 -7.06 -19.18 1.94
N GLY A 198 -5.92 -19.14 1.25
CA GLY A 198 -5.85 -18.99 -0.19
C GLY A 198 -5.95 -17.55 -0.70
N PHE A 199 -5.96 -17.43 -2.03
CA PHE A 199 -5.94 -16.15 -2.74
C PHE A 199 -7.17 -15.28 -2.47
N VAL A 200 -8.34 -15.89 -2.34
CA VAL A 200 -9.61 -15.17 -2.09
C VAL A 200 -9.54 -14.43 -0.76
N GLU A 201 -9.13 -15.11 0.32
CA GLU A 201 -8.99 -14.46 1.62
C GLU A 201 -7.93 -13.36 1.59
N PHE A 202 -6.79 -13.56 0.92
CA PHE A 202 -5.77 -12.53 0.77
C PHE A 202 -6.34 -11.25 0.10
N VAL A 203 -7.06 -11.41 -1.02
CA VAL A 203 -7.69 -10.31 -1.75
C VAL A 203 -8.74 -9.60 -0.89
N ASP A 204 -9.58 -10.37 -0.20
CA ASP A 204 -10.65 -9.82 0.63
C ASP A 204 -10.12 -9.10 1.86
N PHE A 205 -9.11 -9.68 2.51
CA PHE A 205 -8.44 -9.10 3.67
C PHE A 205 -7.86 -7.72 3.33
N PHE A 206 -7.14 -7.59 2.20
CA PHE A 206 -6.50 -6.33 1.82
C PHE A 206 -7.35 -5.38 0.96
N HIS A 207 -8.61 -5.73 0.72
CA HIS A 207 -9.52 -4.94 -0.10
C HIS A 207 -8.97 -4.76 -1.53
N LEU A 208 -8.66 -5.84 -2.23
CA LEU A 208 -8.09 -5.80 -3.60
C LEU A 208 -9.09 -6.23 -4.69
N GLN A 209 -10.38 -6.34 -4.39
CA GLN A 209 -11.39 -6.92 -5.28
C GLN A 209 -11.52 -6.23 -6.65
N ASP A 210 -11.19 -4.95 -6.76
CA ASP A 210 -11.21 -4.23 -8.04
C ASP A 210 -10.16 -4.75 -9.05
N LEU A 211 -9.10 -5.42 -8.56
CA LEU A 211 -8.02 -6.00 -9.35
C LEU A 211 -8.24 -7.46 -9.73
N VAL A 212 -9.40 -8.04 -9.44
CA VAL A 212 -9.70 -9.43 -9.81
C VAL A 212 -11.00 -9.53 -10.58
N THR A 213 -11.11 -10.59 -11.37
CA THR A 213 -12.37 -11.04 -11.97
C THR A 213 -13.37 -11.46 -10.87
N PRO A 214 -14.69 -11.45 -11.14
CA PRO A 214 -15.69 -11.76 -10.12
C PRO A 214 -15.57 -13.15 -9.49
N ASP A 215 -14.95 -14.10 -10.19
CA ASP A 215 -14.68 -15.46 -9.70
C ASP A 215 -13.27 -15.64 -9.13
N TYR A 216 -12.51 -14.54 -8.96
CA TYR A 216 -11.17 -14.49 -8.38
C TYR A 216 -10.12 -15.31 -9.14
N LYS A 217 -10.40 -15.76 -10.37
CA LYS A 217 -9.48 -16.64 -11.12
C LYS A 217 -8.40 -15.88 -11.86
N ASP A 218 -8.69 -14.65 -12.28
CA ASP A 218 -7.80 -13.83 -13.08
C ASP A 218 -7.68 -12.40 -12.54
N ILE A 219 -6.55 -11.77 -12.82
CA ILE A 219 -6.26 -10.37 -12.48
C ILE A 219 -6.83 -9.42 -13.53
N ARG A 220 -7.39 -8.30 -13.07
CA ARG A 220 -7.73 -7.14 -13.90
C ARG A 220 -6.53 -6.19 -13.90
N PHE A 221 -5.73 -6.28 -14.94
CA PHE A 221 -4.54 -5.44 -15.09
C PHE A 221 -4.90 -3.99 -15.44
N PHE A 222 -4.09 -3.04 -14.97
CA PHE A 222 -4.23 -1.61 -15.25
C PHE A 222 -4.00 -1.27 -16.73
N VAL A 223 -3.15 -2.07 -17.39
CA VAL A 223 -2.87 -2.05 -18.82
C VAL A 223 -2.73 -3.51 -19.29
N PRO A 224 -2.88 -3.82 -20.60
CA PRO A 224 -2.79 -5.21 -21.09
C PRO A 224 -1.55 -5.96 -20.56
N PHE A 225 -1.77 -7.21 -20.14
CA PHE A 225 -0.71 -8.07 -19.60
C PHE A 225 -0.07 -8.91 -20.70
N GLU A 226 1.25 -8.80 -20.83
CA GLU A 226 2.05 -9.46 -21.87
C GLU A 226 3.05 -10.46 -21.25
N GLY A 227 2.79 -10.91 -20.02
CA GLY A 227 3.74 -11.69 -19.23
C GLY A 227 4.71 -10.81 -18.43
N PHE A 228 5.72 -11.45 -17.84
CA PHE A 228 6.73 -10.78 -17.00
C PHE A 228 8.06 -10.52 -17.74
N GLU A 229 8.20 -10.95 -18.99
CA GLU A 229 9.40 -10.68 -19.80
C GLU A 229 9.55 -9.19 -20.13
N PRO A 230 8.49 -8.45 -20.51
CA PRO A 230 8.58 -7.00 -20.69
C PRO A 230 8.78 -6.26 -19.37
N SER A 231 9.27 -5.02 -19.45
CA SER A 231 9.29 -4.12 -18.29
C SER A 231 7.87 -3.93 -17.75
N GLY A 232 7.74 -3.91 -16.41
CA GLY A 232 6.49 -3.56 -15.75
C GLY A 232 6.07 -2.11 -15.97
N ILE A 233 7.01 -1.23 -16.36
CA ILE A 233 6.74 0.20 -16.57
C ILE A 233 5.70 0.36 -17.69
N PRO A 234 4.56 1.04 -17.42
CA PRO A 234 3.48 1.14 -18.39
C PRO A 234 3.89 2.00 -19.59
N ALA A 235 3.69 1.45 -20.80
CA ALA A 235 3.88 2.21 -22.04
C ALA A 235 2.81 3.30 -22.20
N ASP A 236 1.56 3.00 -21.84
CA ASP A 236 0.47 3.99 -21.77
C ASP A 236 0.31 4.50 -20.34
N TYR A 237 1.07 5.56 -20.03
CA TYR A 237 1.08 6.17 -18.71
C TYR A 237 -0.29 6.70 -18.29
N ILE A 238 -1.04 7.35 -19.19
CA ILE A 238 -2.32 7.99 -18.84
C ILE A 238 -3.35 6.93 -18.48
N THR A 239 -3.49 5.88 -19.30
CA THR A 239 -4.40 4.76 -19.01
C THR A 239 -4.04 4.10 -17.68
N TYR A 240 -2.75 3.82 -17.44
CA TYR A 240 -2.28 3.29 -16.17
C TYR A 240 -2.65 4.18 -14.98
N ARG A 241 -2.41 5.51 -15.07
CA ARG A 241 -2.68 6.43 -13.96
C ARG A 241 -4.16 6.56 -13.65
N GLU A 242 -5.02 6.60 -14.67
CA GLU A 242 -6.46 6.60 -14.48
C GLU A 242 -6.94 5.31 -13.80
N ALA A 243 -6.52 4.15 -14.30
CA ALA A 243 -6.89 2.86 -13.71
C ALA A 243 -6.40 2.73 -12.26
N THR A 244 -5.18 3.22 -11.98
CA THR A 244 -4.59 3.24 -10.64
C THR A 244 -5.39 4.11 -9.67
N LEU A 245 -5.76 5.33 -10.07
CA LEU A 245 -6.54 6.24 -9.25
C LEU A 245 -7.97 5.72 -9.00
N GLN A 246 -8.58 5.10 -10.02
CA GLN A 246 -9.88 4.45 -9.87
C GLN A 246 -9.82 3.29 -8.87
N PHE A 247 -8.77 2.46 -8.94
CA PHE A 247 -8.52 1.38 -7.99
C PHE A 247 -8.35 1.91 -6.56
N ILE A 248 -7.52 2.95 -6.35
CA ILE A 248 -7.31 3.57 -5.03
C ILE A 248 -8.64 4.07 -4.45
N ALA A 249 -9.47 4.75 -5.26
CA ALA A 249 -10.76 5.24 -4.83
C ALA A 249 -11.74 4.10 -4.51
N GLY A 250 -11.78 3.04 -5.33
CA GLY A 250 -12.60 1.85 -5.09
C GLY A 250 -12.22 1.10 -3.82
N ARG A 251 -10.91 0.91 -3.61
CA ARG A 251 -10.35 0.35 -2.37
C ARG A 251 -10.71 1.18 -1.15
N GLY A 252 -10.58 2.51 -1.24
CA GLY A 252 -11.01 3.43 -0.18
C GLY A 252 -12.48 3.28 0.19
N ARG A 253 -13.39 3.16 -0.80
CA ARG A 253 -14.82 2.92 -0.54
C ARG A 253 -15.06 1.61 0.20
N ARG A 254 -14.45 0.52 -0.24
CA ARG A 254 -14.59 -0.81 0.40
C ARG A 254 -14.04 -0.83 1.83
N MET A 255 -12.97 -0.09 2.09
CA MET A 255 -12.46 0.12 3.45
C MET A 255 -13.43 0.92 4.31
N ALA A 256 -14.00 2.01 3.79
CA ALA A 256 -15.00 2.80 4.51
C ALA A 256 -16.23 1.96 4.89
N GLU A 257 -16.76 1.18 3.94
CA GLU A 257 -17.88 0.25 4.18
C GLU A 257 -17.54 -0.78 5.26
N TRP A 258 -16.33 -1.34 5.20
CA TRP A 258 -15.86 -2.29 6.21
C TRP A 258 -15.77 -1.65 7.60
N VAL A 259 -15.20 -0.44 7.72
CA VAL A 259 -15.12 0.28 9.00
C VAL A 259 -16.52 0.63 9.52
N THR A 260 -17.43 1.15 8.69
CA THR A 260 -18.82 1.43 9.11
C THR A 260 -19.51 0.18 9.65
N LYS A 261 -19.28 -0.98 9.03
CA LYS A 261 -19.90 -2.25 9.44
C LYS A 261 -19.31 -2.81 10.73
N ASN A 262 -18.00 -2.76 10.91
CA ASN A 262 -17.29 -3.46 11.99
C ASN A 262 -16.92 -2.57 13.17
N HIS A 263 -16.95 -1.25 12.99
CA HIS A 263 -16.59 -0.23 13.96
C HIS A 263 -17.65 0.89 13.98
N PRO A 264 -18.91 0.60 14.39
CA PRO A 264 -20.01 1.58 14.37
C PRO A 264 -19.78 2.80 15.27
N GLU A 265 -18.81 2.75 16.18
CA GLU A 265 -18.35 3.85 17.01
C GLU A 265 -17.49 4.89 16.26
N MET A 266 -17.00 4.54 15.07
CA MET A 266 -16.13 5.39 14.25
C MET A 266 -16.92 6.34 13.35
N GLU A 267 -16.49 7.60 13.28
CA GLU A 267 -16.98 8.52 12.24
C GLU A 267 -16.23 8.20 10.94
N VAL A 268 -16.95 7.78 9.90
CA VAL A 268 -16.35 7.46 8.60
C VAL A 268 -16.53 8.63 7.62
N ARG A 269 -15.42 9.14 7.09
CA ARG A 269 -15.38 10.16 6.04
C ARG A 269 -14.87 9.55 4.74
N CYS A 270 -15.71 9.60 3.72
CA CYS A 270 -15.40 9.05 2.42
C CYS A 270 -16.13 9.89 1.36
N PRO A 271 -15.46 10.86 0.72
CA PRO A 271 -16.13 11.81 -0.18
C PRO A 271 -16.70 11.16 -1.44
N TRP A 272 -16.26 9.94 -1.75
CA TRP A 272 -16.72 9.12 -2.88
C TRP A 272 -17.78 8.08 -2.50
N TRP A 273 -18.17 8.01 -1.22
CA TRP A 273 -19.16 7.06 -0.73
C TRP A 273 -20.39 7.79 -0.21
N ARG A 274 -21.57 7.23 -0.50
CA ARG A 274 -22.83 7.61 0.15
C ARG A 274 -23.43 6.32 0.69
N PRO A 275 -23.82 6.26 1.98
CA PRO A 275 -24.57 5.12 2.48
C PRO A 275 -25.87 4.98 1.68
N SER A 276 -26.09 3.80 1.12
CA SER A 276 -27.35 3.40 0.48
C SER A 276 -28.41 3.08 1.52
#